data_AF-A0A6J4XID9-F1
#
_entry.id   AF-A0A6J4XID9-F1
#
_cell.length_a   1.000
_cell.length_b   1.000
_cell.length_c   1.000
_cell.angle_alpha   90.00
_cell.angle_beta   90.00
_cell.angle_gamma   90.00
#
_symmetry.space_group_name_H-M   'P 1'
#
loop_
_entity.id
_entity.type
_entity.pdbx_description
1 polymer ?
#
loop_
_entity_poly.entity_id
_entity_poly.type
_entity_poly.pdbx_seq_one_letter_code
_entity_poly.pdbx_strand_id
1 'polypeptide(L)'
;MGTVTTDRQDSEYVLNIFGTSLGAARGAYGAFVAKEVAKGRRSDLVGGGLLRSVGGWFELKESRDSGIRVKGDERILGSSDFVEAVLKQSNEDLQ
;
A
#
# COMPACT_ATOMS: atom_id res chain seq x y z
N MET A 1 10.94 -8.60 13.43
CA MET A 1 9.77 -7.74 13.73
C MET A 1 10.19 -6.78 14.82
N GLY A 2 9.74 -5.53 14.79
CA GLY A 2 10.16 -4.52 15.75
C GLY A 2 9.98 -4.99 17.20
N THR A 3 10.86 -4.53 18.08
CA THR A 3 10.77 -4.76 19.54
C THR A 3 9.84 -3.77 20.24
N VAL A 4 9.40 -2.74 19.51
CA VAL A 4 8.55 -1.67 20.01
C VAL A 4 7.10 -2.01 19.67
N THR A 5 6.28 -2.20 20.70
CA THR A 5 4.83 -2.29 20.56
C THR A 5 4.24 -0.90 20.39
N THR A 6 3.41 -0.73 19.36
CA THR A 6 2.63 0.50 19.13
C THR A 6 1.21 0.12 18.74
N ASP A 7 0.23 0.92 19.15
CA ASP A 7 -1.19 0.67 18.87
C ASP A 7 -1.51 0.67 17.36
N ARG A 8 -0.64 1.28 16.55
CA ARG A 8 -0.79 1.34 15.09
C ARG A 8 -0.24 0.09 14.37
N GLN A 9 0.39 -0.84 15.09
CA GLN A 9 1.03 -2.01 14.50
C GLN A 9 0.27 -3.29 14.86
N ASP A 10 -0.67 -3.69 13.99
CA ASP A 10 -1.32 -4.99 14.09
C ASP A 10 -0.41 -6.10 13.53
N SER A 11 0.50 -6.53 14.39
CA SER A 11 1.48 -7.58 14.07
C SER A 11 0.82 -8.96 13.98
N GLU A 12 -0.25 -9.17 14.72
CA GLU A 12 -0.95 -10.45 14.84
C GLU A 12 -1.69 -10.77 13.55
N TYR A 13 -2.40 -9.78 12.99
CA TYR A 13 -3.06 -9.90 11.70
C TYR A 13 -2.11 -10.40 10.61
N VAL A 14 -0.93 -9.77 10.49
CA VAL A 14 0.06 -10.14 9.47
C VAL A 14 0.62 -11.53 9.74
N LEU A 15 0.96 -11.85 10.99
CA LEU A 15 1.57 -13.14 11.34
C LEU A 15 0.64 -14.32 11.15
N ASN A 16 -0.66 -14.14 11.34
CA ASN A 16 -1.66 -15.20 11.14
C ASN A 16 -1.72 -15.70 9.68
N ILE A 17 -1.24 -14.91 8.71
CA ILE A 17 -1.09 -15.33 7.31
C ILE A 17 0.06 -16.37 7.16
N PHE A 18 1.07 -16.30 8.03
CA PHE A 18 2.29 -17.11 7.95
C PHE A 18 2.28 -18.36 8.84
N GLY A 19 1.28 -18.50 9.72
CA GLY A 19 1.10 -19.69 10.54
C GLY A 19 0.33 -19.42 11.82
N THR A 20 -0.02 -20.50 12.53
CA THR A 20 -0.82 -20.45 13.76
C THR A 20 -0.01 -20.26 15.02
N SER A 21 1.29 -20.59 15.01
CA SER A 21 2.17 -20.35 16.15
C SER A 21 3.08 -19.15 15.89
N LEU A 22 3.20 -18.27 16.88
CA LEU A 22 3.95 -17.02 16.75
C LEU A 22 5.41 -17.24 16.30
N GLY A 23 6.06 -18.27 16.82
CA GLY A 23 7.44 -18.62 16.47
C GLY A 23 7.56 -19.05 15.00
N ALA A 24 6.69 -19.97 14.55
CA ALA A 24 6.71 -20.43 13.17
C ALA A 24 6.33 -19.31 12.19
N ALA A 25 5.31 -18.52 12.52
CA ALA A 25 4.88 -17.38 11.70
C ALA A 25 5.99 -16.33 11.53
N ARG A 26 6.73 -16.01 12.60
CA ARG A 26 7.89 -15.10 12.53
C ARG A 26 9.01 -15.66 11.65
N GLY A 27 9.32 -16.95 11.77
CA GLY A 27 10.31 -17.61 10.93
C GLY A 27 9.91 -17.60 9.45
N ALA A 28 8.67 -17.99 9.15
CA ALA A 28 8.13 -18.01 7.79
C ALA A 28 8.06 -16.61 7.18
N TYR A 29 7.61 -15.60 7.93
CA TYR A 29 7.63 -14.20 7.51
C TYR A 29 9.06 -13.72 7.20
N GLY A 30 10.01 -14.01 8.08
CA GLY A 30 11.41 -13.64 7.87
C GLY A 30 12.02 -14.28 6.62
N ALA A 31 11.76 -15.58 6.40
CA ALA A 31 12.21 -16.29 5.20
C ALA A 31 11.58 -15.73 3.92
N PHE A 32 10.29 -15.39 3.97
CA PHE A 32 9.58 -14.75 2.86
C PHE A 32 10.21 -13.40 2.51
N VAL A 33 10.43 -12.52 3.50
CA VAL A 33 11.07 -11.22 3.28
C VAL A 33 12.48 -11.38 2.75
N ALA A 34 13.29 -12.29 3.31
CA ALA A 34 14.66 -12.53 2.87
C ALA A 34 14.74 -12.96 1.40
N LYS A 35 13.82 -13.82 0.95
CA LYS A 35 13.72 -14.25 -0.46
C LYS A 35 13.45 -13.08 -1.40
N GLU A 36 12.61 -12.14 -1.01
CA GLU A 36 12.30 -10.97 -1.84
C GLU A 36 13.39 -9.89 -1.77
N VAL A 37 14.07 -9.71 -0.62
CA VAL A 37 15.21 -8.80 -0.47
C VAL A 37 16.35 -9.15 -1.43
N ALA A 38 16.64 -10.45 -1.60
CA ALA A 38 17.67 -10.92 -2.52
C ALA A 38 17.42 -10.53 -3.99
N LYS A 39 16.17 -10.21 -4.36
CA LYS A 39 15.81 -9.76 -5.72
C LYS A 39 16.13 -8.29 -5.98
N GLY A 40 16.55 -7.54 -4.96
CA GLY A 40 16.98 -6.15 -5.10
C GLY A 40 15.87 -5.23 -5.60
N ARG A 41 16.26 -4.24 -6.41
CA ARG A 41 15.33 -3.23 -6.94
C ARG A 41 14.45 -3.82 -8.03
N ARG A 42 13.15 -3.92 -7.74
CA ARG A 42 12.13 -4.42 -8.66
C ARG A 42 11.39 -3.27 -9.35
N SER A 43 11.61 -3.09 -10.65
CA SER A 43 11.03 -2.00 -11.45
C SER A 43 9.48 -2.00 -11.43
N ASP A 44 8.87 -3.16 -11.23
CA ASP A 44 7.43 -3.38 -11.13
C ASP A 44 6.85 -3.08 -9.74
N LEU A 45 7.70 -2.98 -8.71
CA LEU A 45 7.30 -2.65 -7.34
C LEU A 45 7.75 -1.24 -6.91
N VAL A 46 8.46 -0.51 -7.77
CA VAL A 46 8.86 0.89 -7.57
C VAL A 46 7.91 1.84 -8.31
N GLY A 47 7.90 3.11 -7.92
CA GLY A 47 6.97 4.12 -8.46
C GLY A 47 5.79 4.44 -7.54
N GLY A 48 5.79 3.87 -6.33
CA GLY A 48 4.74 4.09 -5.33
C GLY A 48 3.51 3.21 -5.57
N GLY A 49 2.52 3.36 -4.69
CA GLY A 49 1.28 2.59 -4.80
C GLY A 49 0.46 2.95 -6.05
N LEU A 50 0.43 4.25 -6.37
CA LEU A 50 -0.37 4.81 -7.45
C LEU A 50 -0.04 4.19 -8.81
N LEU A 51 1.25 4.05 -9.13
CA LEU A 51 1.68 3.49 -10.41
C LEU A 51 1.19 2.05 -10.60
N ARG A 52 1.02 1.30 -9.50
CA ARG A 52 0.52 -0.07 -9.53
C ARG A 52 -1.00 -0.13 -9.64
N SER A 53 -1.71 0.79 -9.01
CA SER A 53 -3.18 0.84 -9.08
C SER A 53 -3.67 1.28 -10.44
N VAL A 54 -2.97 2.20 -11.10
CA VAL A 54 -3.35 2.73 -12.42
C VAL A 54 -2.91 1.86 -13.60
N GLY A 55 -2.12 0.81 -13.38
CA GLY A 55 -1.68 -0.13 -14.43
C GLY A 55 -0.30 0.17 -15.04
N GLY A 56 0.30 1.31 -14.73
CA GLY A 56 1.64 1.65 -15.19
C GLY A 56 1.81 3.11 -15.59
N TRP A 57 2.96 3.42 -16.17
CA TRP A 57 3.30 4.78 -16.60
C TRP A 57 2.51 5.25 -17.80
N PHE A 58 2.05 4.32 -18.64
CA PHE A 58 1.31 4.65 -19.86
C PHE A 58 -0.09 5.14 -19.50
N GLU A 59 -0.79 4.37 -18.68
CA GLU A 59 -2.14 4.65 -18.18
C GLU A 59 -2.17 5.92 -17.32
N LEU A 60 -1.13 6.15 -16.52
CA LEU A 60 -1.01 7.38 -15.73
C LEU A 60 -0.82 8.63 -16.62
N LYS A 61 -0.06 8.50 -17.71
CA LYS A 61 0.11 9.58 -18.70
C LYS A 61 -1.18 9.83 -19.47
N GLU A 62 -1.85 8.79 -19.94
CA GLU A 62 -3.13 8.89 -20.64
C GLU A 62 -4.20 9.55 -19.76
N SER A 63 -4.27 9.16 -18.49
CA SER A 63 -5.17 9.78 -17.50
C SER A 63 -4.86 11.27 -17.33
N ARG A 64 -3.58 11.64 -17.20
CA ARG A 64 -3.17 13.05 -17.11
C ARG A 64 -3.53 13.82 -18.38
N ASP A 65 -3.28 13.25 -19.56
CA ASP A 65 -3.49 13.90 -20.86
C ASP A 65 -4.99 14.06 -21.19
N SER A 66 -5.85 13.20 -20.62
CA SER A 66 -7.32 13.33 -20.64
C SER A 66 -7.87 14.26 -19.54
N GLY A 67 -7.00 14.90 -18.75
CA GLY A 67 -7.40 15.84 -17.69
C GLY A 67 -7.82 15.18 -16.37
N ILE A 68 -7.72 13.85 -16.26
CA ILE A 68 -8.04 13.09 -15.06
C ILE A 68 -6.83 13.14 -14.11
N ARG A 69 -6.96 13.90 -13.02
CA ARG A 69 -5.89 14.06 -12.03
C ARG A 69 -6.02 13.05 -10.89
N VAL A 70 -5.27 11.96 -10.98
CA VAL A 70 -5.20 10.97 -9.89
C VAL A 70 -4.19 11.42 -8.83
N LYS A 71 -4.68 11.85 -7.66
CA LYS A 71 -3.84 12.41 -6.57
C LYS A 71 -3.22 11.35 -5.64
N GLY A 72 -3.65 10.09 -5.70
CA GLY A 72 -3.09 9.03 -4.84
C GLY A 72 -3.57 7.63 -5.17
N ASP A 73 -2.97 6.63 -4.51
CA ASP A 73 -3.37 5.22 -4.64
C ASP A 73 -4.69 4.97 -3.89
N GLU A 74 -5.70 4.50 -4.61
CA GLU A 74 -7.02 4.21 -4.04
C GLU A 74 -7.00 3.14 -2.95
N ARG A 75 -5.99 2.27 -2.93
CA ARG A 75 -5.83 1.26 -1.87
C ARG A 75 -5.36 1.85 -0.55
N ILE A 76 -4.78 3.05 -0.59
CA ILE A 76 -4.24 3.74 0.59
C ILE A 76 -5.21 4.84 1.03
N LEU A 77 -5.67 5.68 0.09
CA LEU A 77 -6.53 6.83 0.41
C LEU A 77 -8.02 6.55 0.19
N GLY A 78 -8.40 5.44 -0.44
CA GLY A 78 -9.76 5.19 -0.91
C GLY A 78 -10.02 5.75 -2.31
N SER A 79 -11.19 5.42 -2.89
CA SER A 79 -11.59 5.97 -4.19
C SER A 79 -11.79 7.49 -4.13
N SER A 80 -11.71 8.15 -5.28
CA SER A 80 -11.92 9.61 -5.36
C SER A 80 -13.28 10.02 -4.76
N ASP A 81 -14.35 9.28 -5.06
CA ASP A 81 -15.70 9.53 -4.52
C ASP A 81 -15.74 9.39 -2.99
N PHE A 82 -15.05 8.38 -2.44
CA PHE A 82 -14.96 8.20 -1.00
C PHE A 82 -14.21 9.36 -0.34
N VAL A 83 -13.07 9.74 -0.89
CA VAL A 83 -12.25 10.85 -0.36
C VAL A 83 -13.03 12.17 -0.42
N GLU A 84 -13.70 12.46 -1.53
CA GLU A 84 -14.54 13.65 -1.66
C GLU A 84 -15.70 13.66 -0.65
N ALA A 85 -16.35 12.51 -0.44
CA ALA A 85 -17.43 12.40 0.53
C ALA A 85 -16.94 12.67 1.96
N VAL A 86 -15.78 12.12 2.33
CA VAL A 86 -15.15 12.33 3.64
C VAL A 86 -14.72 13.79 3.82
N LEU A 87 -14.09 14.39 2.82
CA LEU A 87 -13.67 15.80 2.88
C LEU A 87 -14.87 16.74 3.01
N LYS A 88 -15.94 16.52 2.25
CA LYS A 88 -17.21 17.26 2.40
C LYS A 88 -17.80 17.10 3.80
N GLN A 89 -17.74 15.90 4.39
CA GLN A 89 -18.20 15.67 5.76
C GLN A 89 -17.35 16.42 6.79
N SER A 90 -16.04 16.54 6.54
CA SER A 90 -15.10 17.25 7.40
C SER A 90 -15.02 18.75 7.12
N ASN A 91 -15.74 19.27 6.13
CA ASN A 91 -15.72 20.66 5.69
C ASN A 91 -14.32 21.10 5.18
N GLU A 92 -13.61 20.18 4.54
CA GLU A 92 -12.29 20.35 3.92
C GLU A 92 -12.39 20.22 2.38
N ASP A 93 -11.48 20.85 1.64
CA ASP A 93 -11.45 20.83 0.17
C ASP A 93 -10.13 20.28 -0.39
N LEU A 94 -10.20 19.62 -1.55
CA LEU A 94 -9.04 19.15 -2.31
C LEU A 94 -8.26 20.34 -2.93
N GLN A 95 -7.26 20.87 -2.23
CA GLN A 95 -6.28 21.82 -2.80
C GLN A 95 -5.43 21.18 -3.91
#